data_AF-A0A2K5KZ08-F1
#
_entry.id   AF-A0A2K5KZ08-F1
#
_cell.length_a   1.000
_cell.length_b   1.000
_cell.length_c   1.000
_cell.angle_alpha   90.00
_cell.angle_beta   90.00
_cell.angle_gamma   90.00
#
_symmetry.space_group_name_H-M   'P 1'
#
loop_
_entity.id
_entity.type
_entity.pdbx_description
1 polymer ?
#
loop_
_entity_poly.entity_id
_entity_poly.type
_entity_poly.pdbx_seq_one_letter_code
_entity_poly.pdbx_strand_id
1 'polypeptide(L)'
;MSKPHREAGTAFIQTQQLHHMCRLDIHTPPITKGVNLPGAAVDLPAVSEKDIQDPKFGVEQDVDMVFTLFIHKASDVHEVRKALGEKGKNIKVISKIENHSEASDGIMVAGGDLGIEIPAEKVFLAQKMMIGWCSGAGKSVINSDVANAVLNAANCIMLSGETAKGDYLEAGGKQHLIAHEAEAAIYHLQLFEELSPDPTKATTVGANETSFKCCNGAIIVLTKSGRSAHQVARYRPRARIIAVTQNPQTAGQAHLHHGIFPVLCQDPVQEARAEDVDRWVNLAMNVDNAGSFFKKGDMDVAIGLIGWRPGSGFTNTVRVVSVW
;
A
#
# COMPACT_ATOMS: atom_id res chain seq x y z
N MET A 1 12.67 9.50 53.74
CA MET A 1 11.43 10.31 53.72
C MET A 1 10.72 10.05 52.41
N SER A 2 9.63 9.29 52.45
CA SER A 2 8.75 9.05 51.30
C SER A 2 8.09 10.36 50.86
N LYS A 3 8.05 10.63 49.56
CA LYS A 3 7.25 11.74 49.02
C LYS A 3 5.77 11.44 49.30
N PRO A 4 4.95 12.44 49.69
CA PRO A 4 3.53 12.22 49.93
C PRO A 4 2.86 11.83 48.60
N HIS A 5 2.04 10.79 48.64
CA HIS A 5 1.06 10.51 47.59
C HIS A 5 0.14 11.73 47.47
N ARG A 6 0.28 12.50 46.38
CA ARG A 6 -0.68 13.54 46.02
C ARG A 6 -1.91 12.86 45.43
N GLU A 7 -3.09 13.22 45.94
CA GLU A 7 -4.38 12.66 45.55
C GLU A 7 -4.64 12.79 44.04
N ALA A 8 -5.22 11.75 43.46
CA ALA A 8 -5.71 11.74 42.08
C ALA A 8 -6.81 12.80 41.93
N GLY A 9 -6.68 13.69 40.93
CA GLY A 9 -7.67 14.73 40.68
C GLY A 9 -8.97 14.17 40.11
N THR A 10 -10.10 14.77 40.47
CA THR A 10 -11.40 14.52 39.81
C THR A 10 -11.51 15.45 38.60
N ALA A 11 -11.93 14.96 37.43
CA ALA A 11 -12.25 15.81 36.30
C ALA A 11 -13.70 15.60 35.85
N PHE A 12 -14.35 16.71 35.55
CA PHE A 12 -15.68 16.72 34.97
C PHE A 12 -15.54 16.78 33.45
N ILE A 13 -16.00 15.72 32.77
CA ILE A 13 -16.18 15.76 31.31
C ILE A 13 -17.61 16.21 31.06
N GLN A 14 -17.78 17.44 30.59
CA GLN A 14 -19.08 17.99 30.23
C GLN A 14 -19.37 17.65 28.76
N THR A 15 -20.35 16.77 28.53
CA THR A 15 -20.93 16.56 27.20
C THR A 15 -22.26 17.31 27.11
N GLN A 16 -22.71 17.68 25.91
CA GLN A 16 -23.75 18.70 25.69
C GLN A 16 -25.14 18.41 26.32
N GLN A 17 -25.40 17.21 26.84
CA GLN A 17 -26.71 16.86 27.45
C GLN A 17 -26.65 16.00 28.73
N LEU A 18 -25.50 15.43 29.13
CA LEU A 18 -25.33 14.61 30.34
C LEU A 18 -23.97 14.87 31.01
N HIS A 19 -23.96 14.90 32.34
CA HIS A 19 -22.74 15.04 33.14
C HIS A 19 -22.27 13.66 33.60
N HIS A 20 -21.11 13.22 33.12
CA HIS A 20 -20.43 12.04 33.65
C HIS A 20 -19.27 12.50 34.55
N MET A 21 -19.23 11.97 35.77
CA MET A 21 -18.12 12.22 36.69
C MET A 21 -17.04 11.16 36.44
N CYS A 22 -15.85 11.60 36.03
CA CYS A 22 -14.72 10.72 35.76
C CYS A 22 -13.57 11.02 36.74
N ARG A 23 -12.82 9.98 37.11
CA ARG A 23 -11.58 10.14 37.86
C ARG A 23 -10.42 10.21 36.88
N LEU A 24 -9.51 11.17 37.07
CA LEU A 24 -8.26 11.20 36.30
C LEU A 24 -7.25 10.30 37.00
N ASP A 25 -6.79 9.28 36.28
CA ASP A 25 -5.63 8.48 36.69
C ASP A 25 -4.32 9.02 36.08
N ILE A 26 -4.35 10.27 35.61
CA ILE A 26 -3.19 11.00 35.05
C ILE A 26 -2.99 12.34 35.77
N HIS A 27 -1.76 12.84 35.74
CA HIS A 27 -1.37 14.03 36.49
C HIS A 27 -1.82 15.38 35.89
N THR A 28 -2.18 15.42 34.59
CA THR A 28 -2.54 16.67 33.90
C THR A 28 -3.63 16.43 32.85
N PRO A 29 -4.72 17.22 32.85
CA PRO A 29 -5.78 17.07 31.85
C PRO A 29 -5.31 17.63 30.50
N PRO A 30 -5.48 16.88 29.40
CA PRO A 30 -5.20 17.38 28.06
C PRO A 30 -6.26 18.39 27.60
N ILE A 31 -5.83 19.48 26.96
CA ILE A 31 -6.71 20.42 26.26
C ILE A 31 -6.76 19.98 24.78
N THR A 32 -7.96 19.74 24.25
CA THR A 32 -8.24 19.34 22.85
C THR A 32 -7.41 18.15 22.37
N LYS A 33 -7.71 16.96 22.90
CA LYS A 33 -7.15 15.67 22.42
C LYS A 33 -8.26 14.74 22.01
N GLY A 34 -7.93 13.78 21.13
CA GLY A 34 -8.81 12.67 20.81
C GLY A 34 -9.14 11.87 22.06
N VAL A 35 -10.37 11.36 22.13
CA VAL A 35 -10.86 10.51 23.21
C VAL A 35 -11.16 9.15 22.61
N ASN A 36 -10.47 8.13 23.10
CA ASN A 36 -10.74 6.73 22.76
C ASN A 36 -11.44 6.07 23.95
N LEU A 37 -12.39 5.18 23.68
CA LEU A 37 -13.17 4.49 24.70
C LEU A 37 -13.09 2.97 24.49
N PRO A 38 -11.93 2.34 24.79
CA PRO A 38 -11.73 0.91 24.51
C PRO A 38 -12.80 0.04 25.16
N GLY A 39 -13.41 -0.84 24.37
CA GLY A 39 -14.46 -1.75 24.80
C GLY A 39 -15.86 -1.14 24.95
N ALA A 40 -16.03 0.17 24.73
CA ALA A 40 -17.34 0.78 24.65
C ALA A 40 -17.97 0.54 23.26
N ALA A 41 -19.25 0.20 23.21
CA ALA A 41 -20.00 0.21 21.97
C ALA A 41 -20.32 1.67 21.60
N VAL A 42 -19.55 2.24 20.68
CA VAL A 42 -19.76 3.58 20.15
C VAL A 42 -20.73 3.50 18.97
N ASP A 43 -21.83 4.26 19.01
CA ASP A 43 -22.89 4.26 17.99
C ASP A 43 -22.75 5.40 16.96
N LEU A 44 -21.58 6.04 16.92
CA LEU A 44 -21.29 7.08 15.96
C LEU A 44 -21.33 6.51 14.53
N PRO A 45 -21.89 7.25 13.56
CA PRO A 45 -21.85 6.83 12.17
C PRO A 45 -20.39 6.74 11.71
N ALA A 46 -20.03 5.62 11.06
CA ALA A 46 -18.70 5.40 10.52
C ALA A 46 -18.29 6.44 9.46
N VAL A 47 -19.30 7.07 8.82
CA VAL A 47 -19.12 8.13 7.83
C VAL A 47 -19.96 9.33 8.27
N SER A 48 -19.31 10.39 8.73
CA SER A 48 -19.97 11.66 9.03
C SER A 48 -20.29 12.45 7.75
N GLU A 49 -21.11 13.50 7.87
CA GLU A 49 -21.35 14.42 6.74
C GLU A 49 -20.05 15.02 6.19
N LYS A 50 -19.06 15.27 7.06
CA LYS A 50 -17.74 15.75 6.65
C LYS A 50 -16.97 14.67 5.88
N ASP A 51 -17.03 13.42 6.33
CA ASP A 51 -16.37 12.29 5.66
C ASP A 51 -16.97 11.97 4.28
N ILE A 52 -18.14 12.52 3.94
CA ILE A 52 -18.72 12.49 2.59
C ILE A 52 -18.20 13.65 1.72
N GLN A 53 -17.85 14.80 2.31
CA GLN A 53 -17.33 15.95 1.57
C GLN A 53 -15.86 15.79 1.20
N ASP A 54 -15.05 15.23 2.09
CA ASP A 54 -13.61 15.05 1.86
C ASP A 54 -13.30 14.19 0.61
N PRO A 55 -14.00 13.06 0.35
CA PRO A 55 -13.86 12.32 -0.91
C PRO A 55 -14.27 13.12 -2.15
N LYS A 56 -15.31 13.96 -2.06
CA LYS A 56 -15.73 14.82 -3.18
C LYS A 56 -14.67 15.87 -3.49
N PHE A 57 -14.12 16.50 -2.45
CA PHE A 57 -12.98 17.40 -2.59
C PHE A 57 -11.76 16.67 -3.19
N GLY A 58 -11.46 15.46 -2.73
CA GLY A 58 -10.41 14.63 -3.31
C GLY A 58 -10.60 14.36 -4.81
N VAL A 59 -11.83 14.12 -5.25
CA VAL A 59 -12.16 13.98 -6.68
C VAL A 59 -11.91 15.28 -7.45
N GLU A 60 -12.24 16.44 -6.87
CA GLU A 60 -11.96 17.74 -7.48
C GLU A 60 -10.46 18.05 -7.58
N GLN A 61 -9.67 17.51 -6.64
CA GLN A 61 -8.20 17.64 -6.62
C GLN A 61 -7.47 16.51 -7.37
N ASP A 62 -8.21 15.60 -8.04
CA ASP A 62 -7.66 14.47 -8.80
C ASP A 62 -6.69 13.59 -7.98
N VAL A 63 -7.03 13.30 -6.72
CA VAL A 63 -6.18 12.46 -5.87
C VAL A 63 -6.16 10.99 -6.33
N ASP A 64 -5.02 10.33 -6.20
CA ASP A 64 -4.87 8.91 -6.59
C ASP A 64 -5.61 7.95 -5.65
N MET A 65 -5.68 8.30 -4.37
CA MET A 65 -6.18 7.44 -3.30
C MET A 65 -6.68 8.26 -2.11
N VAL A 66 -7.62 7.68 -1.35
CA VAL A 66 -8.14 8.22 -0.10
C VAL A 66 -7.92 7.23 1.04
N PHE A 67 -7.55 7.76 2.20
CA PHE A 67 -7.38 6.99 3.43
C PHE A 67 -8.57 7.26 4.33
N THR A 68 -9.39 6.24 4.55
CA THR A 68 -10.64 6.37 5.31
C THR A 68 -10.43 5.86 6.73
N LEU A 69 -10.76 6.68 7.72
CA LEU A 69 -10.68 6.36 9.15
C LEU A 69 -11.94 5.63 9.62
N PHE A 70 -11.85 4.89 10.74
CA PHE A 70 -13.00 4.31 11.45
C PHE A 70 -13.94 3.44 10.58
N ILE A 71 -13.36 2.68 9.64
CA ILE A 71 -14.11 1.70 8.86
C ILE A 71 -14.29 0.43 9.70
N HIS A 72 -15.54 0.09 10.02
CA HIS A 72 -15.86 -1.08 10.85
C HIS A 72 -16.47 -2.22 10.02
N LYS A 73 -17.15 -1.90 8.93
CA LYS A 73 -17.86 -2.87 8.08
C LYS A 73 -17.75 -2.52 6.60
N ALA A 74 -18.00 -3.50 5.75
CA ALA A 74 -17.94 -3.34 4.29
C ALA A 74 -18.87 -2.23 3.76
N SER A 75 -20.02 -1.99 4.40
CA SER A 75 -20.94 -0.93 4.00
C SER A 75 -20.33 0.47 4.11
N ASP A 76 -19.44 0.71 5.06
CA ASP A 76 -18.82 2.03 5.26
C ASP A 76 -17.92 2.37 4.06
N VAL A 77 -17.19 1.36 3.56
CA VAL A 77 -16.41 1.49 2.32
C VAL A 77 -17.31 1.76 1.12
N HIS A 78 -18.48 1.10 1.04
CA HIS A 78 -19.44 1.36 -0.02
C HIS A 78 -20.03 2.77 0.03
N GLU A 79 -20.21 3.34 1.22
CA GLU A 79 -20.64 4.73 1.40
C GLU A 79 -19.58 5.71 0.89
N VAL A 80 -18.30 5.49 1.24
CA VAL A 80 -17.18 6.28 0.69
C VAL A 80 -17.12 6.15 -0.83
N ARG A 81 -17.27 4.93 -1.37
CA ARG A 81 -17.32 4.70 -2.83
C ARG A 81 -18.45 5.46 -3.51
N LYS A 82 -19.62 5.49 -2.89
CA LYS A 82 -20.76 6.26 -3.37
C LYS A 82 -20.47 7.76 -3.33
N ALA A 83 -19.78 8.25 -2.30
CA ALA A 83 -19.37 9.64 -2.18
C ALA A 83 -18.35 10.07 -3.25
N LEU A 84 -17.41 9.20 -3.61
CA LEU A 84 -16.47 9.39 -4.72
C LEU A 84 -17.17 9.48 -6.09
N GLY A 85 -18.30 8.79 -6.25
CA GLY A 85 -19.11 8.81 -7.46
C GLY A 85 -18.37 8.30 -8.71
N GLU A 86 -18.95 8.55 -9.88
CA GLU A 86 -18.43 8.03 -11.16
C GLU A 86 -17.06 8.62 -11.53
N LYS A 87 -16.83 9.90 -11.20
CA LYS A 87 -15.54 10.57 -11.42
C LYS A 87 -14.43 9.96 -10.57
N GLY A 88 -14.73 9.61 -9.32
CA GLY A 88 -13.78 9.00 -8.39
C GLY A 88 -13.71 7.48 -8.44
N LYS A 89 -14.34 6.81 -9.41
CA LYS A 89 -14.43 5.33 -9.44
C LYS A 89 -13.08 4.61 -9.45
N ASN A 90 -12.04 5.27 -9.96
CA ASN A 90 -10.69 4.73 -10.05
C ASN A 90 -9.81 5.08 -8.85
N ILE A 91 -10.20 6.05 -8.02
CA ILE A 91 -9.47 6.46 -6.80
C ILE A 91 -9.40 5.27 -5.85
N LYS A 92 -8.23 4.98 -5.28
CA LYS A 92 -8.12 3.85 -4.35
C LYS A 92 -8.68 4.18 -2.98
N VAL A 93 -9.43 3.26 -2.39
CA VAL A 93 -9.92 3.40 -1.01
C VAL A 93 -9.09 2.51 -0.10
N ILE A 94 -8.24 3.14 0.71
CA ILE A 94 -7.41 2.49 1.71
C ILE A 94 -8.08 2.66 3.06
N SER A 95 -8.56 1.56 3.64
CA SER A 95 -9.17 1.62 4.96
C SER A 95 -8.10 1.57 6.02
N LYS A 96 -8.08 2.60 6.88
CA LYS A 96 -7.26 2.59 8.09
C LYS A 96 -8.03 1.77 9.12
N ILE A 97 -7.58 0.55 9.32
CA ILE A 97 -8.37 -0.51 9.92
C ILE A 97 -7.92 -0.80 11.35
N GLU A 98 -8.92 -0.95 12.22
CA GLU A 98 -8.85 -1.62 13.53
C GLU A 98 -9.52 -3.00 13.52
N ASN A 99 -10.36 -3.29 12.51
CA ASN A 99 -10.99 -4.60 12.25
C ASN A 99 -11.23 -4.91 10.74
N HIS A 100 -11.16 -6.18 10.34
CA HIS A 100 -11.10 -6.65 8.95
C HIS A 100 -12.25 -6.19 8.01
N SER A 101 -11.92 -5.81 6.75
CA SER A 101 -12.90 -5.52 5.68
C SER A 101 -12.44 -5.95 4.28
N GLU A 102 -13.24 -6.78 3.61
CA GLU A 102 -12.98 -7.24 2.24
C GLU A 102 -13.37 -6.22 1.15
N ALA A 103 -14.01 -5.10 1.49
CA ALA A 103 -14.49 -4.13 0.50
C ALA A 103 -13.42 -3.13 0.02
N SER A 104 -12.35 -2.94 0.79
CA SER A 104 -11.30 -1.93 0.53
C SER A 104 -10.32 -2.37 -0.57
N ASP A 105 -9.68 -1.42 -1.26
CA ASP A 105 -8.60 -1.75 -2.21
C ASP A 105 -7.30 -2.13 -1.50
N GLY A 106 -7.12 -1.58 -0.30
CA GLY A 106 -5.97 -1.84 0.55
C GLY A 106 -6.26 -1.43 1.99
N ILE A 107 -5.33 -1.78 2.86
CA ILE A 107 -5.45 -1.63 4.30
C ILE A 107 -4.27 -0.83 4.82
N MET A 108 -4.51 0.07 5.77
CA MET A 108 -3.46 0.71 6.54
C MET A 108 -3.56 0.26 7.99
N VAL A 109 -2.48 -0.32 8.51
CA VAL A 109 -2.39 -0.74 9.90
C VAL A 109 -2.00 0.45 10.77
N ALA A 110 -2.97 0.93 11.55
CA ALA A 110 -2.83 2.10 12.41
C ALA A 110 -2.22 1.75 13.76
N GLY A 111 -0.94 1.37 13.83
CA GLY A 111 -0.32 0.89 15.08
C GLY A 111 -0.50 1.81 16.29
N GLY A 112 -0.52 3.13 16.09
CA GLY A 112 -0.76 4.12 17.14
C GLY A 112 -2.17 4.04 17.73
N ASP A 113 -3.21 4.12 16.90
CA ASP A 113 -4.61 4.07 17.34
C ASP A 113 -4.97 2.66 17.83
N LEU A 114 -4.50 1.62 17.12
CA LEU A 114 -4.70 0.23 17.48
C LEU A 114 -4.10 -0.12 18.85
N GLY A 115 -2.95 0.46 19.21
CA GLY A 115 -2.34 0.27 20.54
C GLY A 115 -3.08 0.96 21.69
N ILE A 116 -4.09 1.79 21.38
CA ILE A 116 -5.01 2.35 22.37
C ILE A 116 -6.24 1.44 22.52
N GLU A 117 -6.72 0.86 21.42
CA GLU A 117 -7.91 -0.01 21.40
C GLU A 117 -7.66 -1.44 21.89
N ILE A 118 -6.48 -2.01 21.60
CA ILE A 118 -6.07 -3.33 22.09
C ILE A 118 -4.80 -3.22 22.95
N PRO A 119 -4.54 -4.20 23.85
CA PRO A 119 -3.29 -4.22 24.62
C PRO A 119 -2.08 -4.07 23.71
N ALA A 120 -1.17 -3.14 24.04
CA ALA A 120 -0.04 -2.77 23.19
C ALA A 120 0.84 -3.98 22.82
N GLU A 121 0.99 -4.94 23.73
CA GLU A 121 1.70 -6.19 23.53
C GLU A 121 1.01 -7.12 22.52
N LYS A 122 -0.22 -6.86 22.08
CA LYS A 122 -0.94 -7.62 21.05
C LYS A 122 -0.94 -6.93 19.68
N VAL A 123 -0.47 -5.69 19.57
CA VAL A 123 -0.47 -4.93 18.30
C VAL A 123 0.32 -5.64 17.21
N PHE A 124 1.46 -6.24 17.57
CA PHE A 124 2.29 -6.97 16.61
C PHE A 124 1.58 -8.21 16.03
N LEU A 125 0.71 -8.87 16.81
CA LEU A 125 -0.09 -10.00 16.35
C LEU A 125 -1.10 -9.53 15.30
N ALA A 126 -1.80 -8.44 15.59
CA ALA A 126 -2.76 -7.84 14.67
C ALA A 126 -2.09 -7.36 13.38
N GLN A 127 -0.92 -6.71 13.48
CA GLN A 127 -0.10 -6.30 12.33
C GLN A 127 0.27 -7.50 11.44
N LYS A 128 0.86 -8.55 12.01
CA LYS A 128 1.25 -9.75 11.25
C LYS A 128 0.04 -10.40 10.57
N MET A 129 -1.08 -10.51 11.30
CA MET A 129 -2.33 -11.09 10.78
C MET A 129 -2.88 -10.28 9.60
N MET A 130 -3.00 -8.95 9.75
CA MET A 130 -3.53 -8.07 8.69
C MET A 130 -2.64 -8.07 7.45
N ILE A 131 -1.32 -8.03 7.62
CA ILE A 131 -0.37 -8.07 6.50
C ILE A 131 -0.46 -9.41 5.76
N GLY A 132 -0.43 -10.53 6.48
CA GLY A 132 -0.55 -11.86 5.88
C GLY A 132 -1.87 -12.03 5.12
N TRP A 133 -2.98 -11.55 5.68
CA TRP A 133 -4.27 -11.58 5.00
C TRP A 133 -4.30 -10.73 3.72
N CYS A 134 -3.80 -9.49 3.77
CA CYS A 134 -3.75 -8.63 2.59
C CYS A 134 -2.88 -9.25 1.47
N SER A 135 -1.74 -9.84 1.85
CA SER A 135 -0.86 -10.55 0.92
C SER A 135 -1.60 -11.71 0.22
N GLY A 136 -2.30 -12.56 1.00
CA GLY A 136 -3.10 -13.66 0.45
C GLY A 136 -4.25 -13.19 -0.45
N ALA A 137 -4.90 -12.07 -0.10
CA ALA A 137 -5.95 -11.46 -0.91
C ALA A 137 -5.40 -10.71 -2.15
N GLY A 138 -4.10 -10.42 -2.20
CA GLY A 138 -3.48 -9.59 -3.24
C GLY A 138 -3.82 -8.10 -3.13
N LYS A 139 -4.14 -7.63 -1.92
CA LYS A 139 -4.41 -6.21 -1.61
C LYS A 139 -3.16 -5.53 -1.08
N SER A 140 -3.09 -4.20 -1.23
CA SER A 140 -2.00 -3.44 -0.63
C SER A 140 -2.20 -3.32 0.88
N VAL A 141 -1.09 -3.38 1.62
CA VAL A 141 -1.07 -3.11 3.06
C VAL A 141 0.04 -2.14 3.41
N ILE A 142 -0.28 -1.17 4.26
CA ILE A 142 0.60 -0.09 4.70
C ILE A 142 0.81 -0.20 6.20
N ASN A 143 2.04 -0.07 6.68
CA ASN A 143 2.36 -0.11 8.10
C ASN A 143 3.41 0.95 8.46
N SER A 144 3.51 1.35 9.73
CA SER A 144 4.44 2.41 10.16
C SER A 144 5.77 1.88 10.72
N ASP A 145 5.80 0.65 11.26
CA ASP A 145 7.07 0.00 11.65
C ASP A 145 7.89 -0.27 10.38
N VAL A 146 9.18 0.10 10.34
CA VAL A 146 9.98 0.05 9.12
C VAL A 146 10.45 -1.38 8.83
N ALA A 147 11.43 -1.89 9.59
CA ALA A 147 12.11 -3.14 9.28
C ALA A 147 11.17 -4.35 9.36
N ASN A 148 10.40 -4.46 10.44
CA ASN A 148 9.50 -5.59 10.62
C ASN A 148 8.35 -5.57 9.60
N ALA A 149 7.84 -4.40 9.20
CA ALA A 149 6.79 -4.38 8.18
C ALA A 149 7.29 -4.90 6.84
N VAL A 150 8.50 -4.48 6.42
CA VAL A 150 9.11 -4.95 5.18
C VAL A 150 9.35 -6.46 5.24
N LEU A 151 9.90 -6.99 6.33
CA LEU A 151 10.10 -8.43 6.52
C LEU A 151 8.78 -9.23 6.54
N ASN A 152 7.71 -8.64 7.07
CA ASN A 152 6.38 -9.23 7.03
C ASN A 152 5.71 -9.07 5.66
N ALA A 153 6.39 -8.50 4.66
CA ALA A 153 5.91 -8.27 3.30
C ALA A 153 4.79 -7.22 3.17
N ALA A 154 4.82 -6.17 4.01
CA ALA A 154 4.00 -4.98 3.78
C ALA A 154 4.34 -4.32 2.44
N ASN A 155 3.35 -3.72 1.78
CA ASN A 155 3.56 -3.11 0.48
C ASN A 155 4.20 -1.72 0.59
N CYS A 156 3.79 -0.95 1.60
CA CYS A 156 4.31 0.38 1.85
C CYS A 156 4.58 0.57 3.33
N ILE A 157 5.48 1.50 3.59
CA ILE A 157 5.77 2.01 4.92
C ILE A 157 5.54 3.52 4.94
N MET A 158 5.00 4.04 6.04
CA MET A 158 4.54 5.43 6.11
C MET A 158 5.19 6.19 7.27
N LEU A 159 5.62 7.42 7.00
CA LEU A 159 5.99 8.41 8.02
C LEU A 159 4.79 9.32 8.28
N SER A 160 4.57 9.68 9.54
CA SER A 160 3.46 10.52 9.99
C SER A 160 3.99 11.87 10.48
N GLY A 161 4.12 12.02 11.80
CA GLY A 161 4.59 13.26 12.41
C GLY A 161 6.06 13.56 12.11
N GLU A 162 6.83 12.54 11.76
CA GLU A 162 8.25 12.62 11.44
C GLU A 162 8.52 13.55 10.24
N THR A 163 7.64 13.55 9.23
CA THR A 163 7.76 14.41 8.04
C THR A 163 6.72 15.52 8.01
N ALA A 164 5.54 15.33 8.62
CA ALA A 164 4.49 16.35 8.62
C ALA A 164 4.84 17.58 9.47
N LYS A 165 5.59 17.39 10.56
CA LYS A 165 5.96 18.45 11.51
C LYS A 165 7.35 18.28 12.13
N GLY A 166 8.09 17.26 11.72
CA GLY A 166 9.40 16.97 12.28
C GLY A 166 10.49 17.82 11.65
N ASP A 167 11.55 18.06 12.41
CA ASP A 167 12.69 18.88 11.96
C ASP A 167 13.73 18.08 11.16
N TYR A 168 13.55 16.76 11.04
CA TYR A 168 14.54 15.83 10.50
C TYR A 168 14.20 15.41 9.07
N LEU A 169 14.72 16.16 8.09
CA LEU A 169 14.56 15.86 6.67
C LEU A 169 15.12 14.48 6.28
N GLU A 170 16.05 13.93 7.08
CA GLU A 170 16.67 12.64 6.78
C GLU A 170 15.81 11.41 7.12
N ALA A 171 14.64 11.59 7.74
CA ALA A 171 13.76 10.49 8.13
C ALA A 171 13.41 9.56 6.94
N GLY A 172 13.09 10.14 5.78
CA GLY A 172 12.81 9.39 4.56
C GLY A 172 14.03 8.61 4.03
N GLY A 173 15.22 9.22 4.08
CA GLY A 173 16.46 8.56 3.67
C GLY A 173 16.81 7.38 4.57
N LYS A 174 16.66 7.53 5.89
CA LYS A 174 16.84 6.43 6.86
C LYS A 174 15.84 5.31 6.61
N GLN A 175 14.57 5.64 6.38
CA GLN A 175 13.54 4.66 6.08
C GLN A 175 13.85 3.86 4.80
N HIS A 176 14.32 4.53 3.74
CA HIS A 176 14.76 3.90 2.50
C HIS A 176 15.90 2.90 2.73
N LEU A 177 16.94 3.28 3.48
CA LEU A 177 18.08 2.41 3.76
C LEU A 177 17.67 1.16 4.54
N ILE A 178 16.84 1.33 5.58
CA ILE A 178 16.34 0.20 6.36
C ILE A 178 15.47 -0.73 5.51
N ALA A 179 14.59 -0.18 4.67
CA ALA A 179 13.78 -0.97 3.75
C ALA A 179 14.64 -1.76 2.77
N HIS A 180 15.70 -1.14 2.23
CA HIS A 180 16.62 -1.81 1.31
C HIS A 180 17.33 -3.02 1.94
N GLU A 181 17.84 -2.87 3.16
CA GLU A 181 18.46 -3.97 3.91
C GLU A 181 17.44 -5.06 4.28
N ALA A 182 16.24 -4.66 4.71
CA ALA A 182 15.18 -5.60 5.06
C ALA A 182 14.68 -6.39 3.84
N GLU A 183 14.52 -5.75 2.67
CA GLU A 183 14.18 -6.40 1.40
C GLU A 183 15.22 -7.48 1.04
N ALA A 184 16.51 -7.18 1.21
CA ALA A 184 17.60 -8.12 0.92
C ALA A 184 17.61 -9.35 1.85
N ALA A 185 17.05 -9.24 3.06
CA ALA A 185 16.96 -10.32 4.03
C ALA A 185 15.73 -11.23 3.85
N ILE A 186 14.81 -10.91 2.94
CA ILE A 186 13.62 -11.73 2.69
C ILE A 186 14.00 -13.04 1.99
N TYR A 187 13.53 -14.17 2.52
CA TYR A 187 13.65 -15.45 1.83
C TYR A 187 12.56 -15.62 0.76
N HIS A 188 12.78 -14.98 -0.39
CA HIS A 188 11.78 -14.87 -1.46
C HIS A 188 11.27 -16.20 -2.01
N LEU A 189 12.13 -17.24 -2.06
CA LEU A 189 11.72 -18.55 -2.60
C LEU A 189 10.63 -19.18 -1.73
N GLN A 190 10.81 -19.21 -0.41
CA GLN A 190 9.80 -19.71 0.52
C GLN A 190 8.52 -18.86 0.44
N LEU A 191 8.65 -17.53 0.40
CA LEU A 191 7.49 -16.65 0.29
C LEU A 191 6.69 -16.88 -0.99
N PHE A 192 7.37 -17.14 -2.11
CA PHE A 192 6.73 -17.46 -3.38
C PHE A 192 5.98 -18.81 -3.33
N GLU A 193 6.58 -19.83 -2.73
CA GLU A 193 5.98 -21.17 -2.58
C GLU A 193 4.75 -21.16 -1.65
N GLU A 194 4.78 -20.36 -0.58
CA GLU A 194 3.65 -20.20 0.34
C GLU A 194 2.45 -19.48 -0.30
N LEU A 195 2.69 -18.66 -1.33
CA LEU A 195 1.64 -17.98 -2.07
C LEU A 195 1.01 -18.92 -3.10
N SER A 196 -0.19 -19.42 -2.79
CA SER A 196 -0.91 -20.38 -3.64
C SER A 196 -1.00 -19.94 -5.11
N PRO A 197 -0.58 -20.80 -6.07
CA PRO A 197 -0.68 -20.50 -7.49
C PRO A 197 -2.14 -20.51 -7.93
N ASP A 198 -2.59 -19.40 -8.51
CA ASP A 198 -3.92 -19.25 -9.09
C ASP A 198 -3.82 -19.58 -10.59
N PRO A 199 -4.43 -20.68 -11.08
CA PRO A 199 -4.33 -21.09 -12.48
C PRO A 199 -4.88 -20.02 -13.44
N THR A 200 -5.80 -19.18 -12.98
CA THR A 200 -6.34 -18.05 -13.78
C THR A 200 -5.30 -16.96 -14.01
N LYS A 201 -4.16 -17.02 -13.31
CA LYS A 201 -3.03 -16.10 -13.37
C LYS A 201 -1.73 -16.81 -13.78
N ALA A 202 -1.84 -17.90 -14.54
CA ALA A 202 -0.70 -18.70 -14.98
C ALA A 202 0.44 -17.87 -15.60
N THR A 203 0.11 -16.83 -16.37
CA THR A 203 1.11 -15.94 -16.99
C THR A 203 1.94 -15.19 -15.94
N THR A 204 1.33 -14.68 -14.86
CA THR A 204 2.07 -13.95 -13.82
C THR A 204 2.85 -14.91 -12.91
N VAL A 205 2.31 -16.09 -12.62
CA VAL A 205 3.05 -17.14 -11.89
C VAL A 205 4.28 -17.57 -12.70
N GLY A 206 4.11 -17.86 -13.99
CA GLY A 206 5.19 -18.27 -14.87
C GLY A 206 6.27 -17.19 -15.04
N ALA A 207 5.89 -15.91 -15.09
CA ALA A 207 6.84 -14.81 -15.11
C ALA A 207 7.67 -14.71 -13.81
N ASN A 208 7.03 -14.88 -12.64
CA ASN A 208 7.75 -14.88 -11.36
C ASN A 208 8.66 -16.11 -11.22
N GLU A 209 8.18 -17.31 -11.56
CA GLU A 209 9.01 -18.52 -11.57
C GLU A 209 10.23 -18.34 -12.47
N THR A 210 10.02 -17.82 -13.68
CA THR A 210 11.11 -17.54 -14.62
C THR A 210 12.09 -16.54 -14.03
N SER A 211 11.61 -15.49 -13.36
CA SER A 211 12.45 -14.46 -12.70
C SER A 211 13.40 -15.07 -11.66
N PHE A 212 12.92 -16.04 -10.87
CA PHE A 212 13.76 -16.75 -9.90
C PHE A 212 14.77 -17.67 -10.56
N LYS A 213 14.44 -18.30 -11.70
CA LYS A 213 15.34 -19.22 -12.41
C LYS A 213 16.44 -18.52 -13.18
N CYS A 214 16.15 -17.37 -13.80
CA CYS A 214 17.14 -16.64 -14.59
C CYS A 214 17.84 -15.50 -13.84
N CYS A 215 17.42 -15.18 -12.60
CA CYS A 215 17.98 -14.08 -11.81
C CYS A 215 18.02 -12.76 -12.61
N ASN A 216 16.91 -12.44 -13.28
CA ASN A 216 16.78 -11.27 -14.15
C ASN A 216 16.94 -9.95 -13.39
N GLY A 217 17.41 -8.91 -14.09
CA GLY A 217 17.44 -7.55 -13.55
C GLY A 217 16.04 -6.97 -13.30
N ALA A 218 15.11 -7.14 -14.25
CA ALA A 218 13.75 -6.61 -14.11
C ALA A 218 12.67 -7.42 -14.83
N ILE A 219 11.43 -7.27 -14.36
CA ILE A 219 10.21 -7.71 -15.03
C ILE A 219 9.52 -6.48 -15.62
N ILE A 220 9.40 -6.41 -16.95
CA ILE A 220 8.75 -5.31 -17.66
C ILE A 220 7.28 -5.69 -17.90
N VAL A 221 6.36 -4.88 -17.38
CA VAL A 221 4.91 -5.11 -17.49
C VAL A 221 4.25 -3.94 -18.18
N LEU A 222 3.65 -4.18 -19.34
CA LEU A 222 2.83 -3.18 -20.02
C LEU A 222 1.42 -3.23 -19.45
N THR A 223 0.93 -2.13 -18.88
CA THR A 223 -0.38 -2.13 -18.20
C THR A 223 -1.17 -0.85 -18.38
N LYS A 224 -2.48 -0.99 -18.61
CA LYS A 224 -3.41 0.15 -18.71
C LYS A 224 -4.07 0.52 -17.39
N SER A 225 -4.29 -0.45 -16.51
CA SER A 225 -5.04 -0.28 -15.25
C SER A 225 -4.27 -0.77 -14.03
N GLY A 226 -2.97 -1.05 -14.16
CA GLY A 226 -2.09 -1.53 -13.09
C GLY A 226 -2.24 -3.02 -12.75
N ARG A 227 -3.43 -3.61 -12.94
CA ARG A 227 -3.78 -4.97 -12.52
C ARG A 227 -2.73 -6.03 -12.82
N SER A 228 -2.19 -6.09 -14.04
CA SER A 228 -1.16 -7.08 -14.40
C SER A 228 0.12 -6.90 -13.58
N ALA A 229 0.57 -5.66 -13.37
CA ALA A 229 1.75 -5.39 -12.55
C ALA A 229 1.49 -5.71 -11.07
N HIS A 230 0.28 -5.42 -10.57
CA HIS A 230 -0.13 -5.75 -9.20
C HIS A 230 -0.16 -7.27 -8.97
N GLN A 231 -0.62 -8.03 -9.97
CA GLN A 231 -0.60 -9.49 -9.93
C GLN A 231 0.81 -10.07 -9.91
N VAL A 232 1.76 -9.45 -10.62
CA VAL A 232 3.18 -9.83 -10.51
C VAL A 232 3.71 -9.51 -9.11
N ALA A 233 3.47 -8.29 -8.62
CA ALA A 233 3.93 -7.82 -7.31
C ALA A 233 3.40 -8.64 -6.13
N ARG A 234 2.23 -9.27 -6.29
CA ARG A 234 1.65 -10.20 -5.31
C ARG A 234 2.58 -11.37 -5.00
N TYR A 235 3.29 -11.88 -6.01
CA TYR A 235 4.20 -13.03 -5.89
C TYR A 235 5.62 -12.65 -5.44
N ARG A 236 5.85 -11.37 -5.12
CA ARG A 236 7.07 -10.86 -4.45
C ARG A 236 8.38 -11.31 -5.13
N PRO A 237 8.54 -11.08 -6.45
CA PRO A 237 9.81 -11.33 -7.11
C PRO A 237 10.91 -10.48 -6.47
N ARG A 238 12.14 -10.99 -6.50
CA ARG A 238 13.31 -10.21 -6.10
C ARG A 238 13.62 -9.10 -7.12
N ALA A 239 13.37 -9.38 -8.40
CA ALA A 239 13.55 -8.41 -9.47
C ALA A 239 12.53 -7.27 -9.37
N ARG A 240 12.96 -6.06 -9.73
CA ARG A 240 12.05 -4.89 -9.81
C ARG A 240 11.04 -5.10 -10.94
N ILE A 241 9.84 -4.55 -10.78
CA ILE A 241 8.75 -4.64 -11.75
C ILE A 241 8.59 -3.26 -12.41
N ILE A 242 9.08 -3.11 -13.63
CA ILE A 242 8.93 -1.86 -14.39
C ILE A 242 7.55 -1.86 -15.05
N ALA A 243 6.63 -1.06 -14.51
CA ALA A 243 5.25 -0.99 -15.00
C ALA A 243 5.08 0.20 -15.95
N VAL A 244 5.06 -0.07 -17.26
CA VAL A 244 4.87 0.97 -18.27
C VAL A 244 3.38 1.20 -18.49
N THR A 245 2.95 2.45 -18.38
CA THR A 245 1.57 2.87 -18.59
C THR A 245 1.49 4.26 -19.21
N GLN A 246 0.42 4.55 -19.92
CA GLN A 246 0.10 5.92 -20.38
C GLN A 246 -0.87 6.64 -19.44
N ASN A 247 -1.40 5.95 -18.43
CA ASN A 247 -2.35 6.53 -17.49
C ASN A 247 -1.61 7.06 -16.25
N PRO A 248 -1.58 8.39 -16.02
CA PRO A 248 -0.86 8.99 -14.89
C PRO A 248 -1.40 8.53 -13.54
N GLN A 249 -2.73 8.40 -13.39
CA GLN A 249 -3.34 7.89 -12.16
C GLN A 249 -2.94 6.43 -11.89
N THR A 250 -2.83 5.61 -12.94
CA THR A 250 -2.33 4.22 -12.78
C THR A 250 -0.86 4.20 -12.35
N ALA A 251 -0.04 5.10 -12.88
CA ALA A 251 1.35 5.25 -12.46
C ALA A 251 1.45 5.68 -10.99
N GLY A 252 0.69 6.69 -10.55
CA GLY A 252 0.64 7.13 -9.16
C GLY A 252 0.18 6.03 -8.20
N GLN A 253 -0.89 5.32 -8.55
CA GLN A 253 -1.44 4.22 -7.75
C GLN A 253 -0.53 2.98 -7.69
N ALA A 254 0.37 2.77 -8.66
CA ALA A 254 1.25 1.62 -8.68
C ALA A 254 2.21 1.58 -7.47
N HIS A 255 2.54 2.74 -6.89
CA HIS A 255 3.37 2.85 -5.69
C HIS A 255 2.75 2.18 -4.45
N LEU A 256 1.45 1.87 -4.45
CA LEU A 256 0.81 1.08 -3.40
C LEU A 256 1.26 -0.38 -3.36
N HIS A 257 1.99 -0.85 -4.37
CA HIS A 257 2.40 -2.24 -4.50
C HIS A 257 3.93 -2.35 -4.51
N HIS A 258 4.46 -3.11 -3.55
CA HIS A 258 5.89 -3.37 -3.42
C HIS A 258 6.49 -3.96 -4.72
N GLY A 259 7.67 -3.46 -5.08
CA GLY A 259 8.46 -3.90 -6.21
C GLY A 259 8.13 -3.18 -7.52
N ILE A 260 6.98 -2.48 -7.60
CA ILE A 260 6.58 -1.78 -8.81
C ILE A 260 7.27 -0.42 -8.92
N PHE A 261 7.98 -0.25 -10.03
CA PHE A 261 8.54 1.02 -10.49
C PHE A 261 7.72 1.51 -11.70
N PRO A 262 6.81 2.48 -11.52
CA PRO A 262 5.97 2.96 -12.62
C PRO A 262 6.75 3.84 -13.60
N VAL A 263 6.47 3.66 -14.88
CA VAL A 263 7.01 4.47 -15.98
C VAL A 263 5.85 5.01 -16.79
N LEU A 264 5.72 6.34 -16.81
CA LEU A 264 4.71 7.02 -17.61
C LEU A 264 5.21 7.19 -19.05
N CYS A 265 4.61 6.48 -19.99
CA CYS A 265 4.83 6.65 -21.42
C CYS A 265 3.99 7.81 -21.93
N GLN A 266 4.64 8.77 -22.59
CA GLN A 266 3.98 9.93 -23.22
C GLN A 266 3.90 9.78 -24.75
N ASP A 267 4.49 8.72 -25.30
CA ASP A 267 4.53 8.51 -26.74
C ASP A 267 3.12 8.27 -27.30
N PRO A 268 2.82 8.78 -28.51
CA PRO A 268 1.55 8.55 -29.15
C PRO A 268 1.39 7.07 -29.51
N VAL A 269 0.18 6.54 -29.30
CA VAL A 269 -0.19 5.18 -29.70
C VAL A 269 -0.04 5.04 -31.21
N GLN A 270 0.70 4.03 -31.66
CA GLN A 270 0.88 3.73 -33.06
C GLN A 270 -0.29 2.90 -33.62
N GLU A 271 -0.47 2.90 -34.94
CA GLU A 271 -1.45 2.04 -35.59
C GLU A 271 -1.07 0.55 -35.47
N ALA A 272 0.24 0.26 -35.54
CA ALA A 272 0.79 -1.09 -35.41
C ALA A 272 1.16 -1.40 -33.95
N ARG A 273 0.34 -2.23 -33.29
CA ARG A 273 0.53 -2.63 -31.88
C ARG A 273 1.90 -3.28 -31.58
N ALA A 274 2.47 -4.00 -32.53
CA ALA A 274 3.78 -4.63 -32.34
C ALA A 274 4.86 -3.56 -32.11
N GLU A 275 4.80 -2.45 -32.84
CA GLU A 275 5.73 -1.34 -32.70
C GLU A 275 5.55 -0.61 -31.36
N ASP A 276 4.32 -0.46 -30.87
CA ASP A 276 4.05 0.09 -29.52
C ASP A 276 4.71 -0.77 -28.43
N VAL A 277 4.56 -2.09 -28.53
CA VAL A 277 5.13 -3.02 -27.54
C VAL A 277 6.64 -2.91 -27.51
N ASP A 278 7.30 -2.93 -28.67
CA ASP A 278 8.76 -2.84 -28.74
C ASP A 278 9.26 -1.49 -28.24
N ARG A 279 8.59 -0.38 -28.59
CA ARG A 279 8.92 0.96 -28.08
C ARG A 279 8.78 1.05 -26.57
N TRP A 280 7.71 0.50 -25.99
CA TRP A 280 7.48 0.58 -24.54
C TRP A 280 8.46 -0.31 -23.76
N VAL A 281 8.84 -1.46 -24.33
CA VAL A 281 9.91 -2.29 -23.78
C VAL A 281 11.24 -1.55 -23.83
N ASN A 282 11.57 -0.91 -24.95
CA ASN A 282 12.77 -0.08 -25.06
C ASN A 282 12.75 1.11 -24.11
N LEU A 283 11.60 1.76 -23.93
CA LEU A 283 11.43 2.82 -22.94
C LEU A 283 11.75 2.30 -21.53
N ALA A 284 11.20 1.15 -21.14
CA ALA A 284 11.49 0.53 -19.84
C ALA A 284 12.98 0.19 -19.66
N MET A 285 13.66 -0.27 -20.72
CA MET A 285 15.10 -0.53 -20.69
C MET A 285 15.90 0.77 -20.55
N ASN A 286 15.51 1.83 -21.25
CA ASN A 286 16.19 3.14 -21.23
C ASN A 286 15.95 3.95 -19.94
N VAL A 287 14.91 3.64 -19.17
CA VAL A 287 14.69 4.26 -17.86
C VAL A 287 15.82 3.93 -16.90
N ASP A 288 16.53 2.82 -17.11
CA ASP A 288 17.66 2.41 -16.29
C ASP A 288 18.99 3.11 -16.67
N ASN A 289 18.98 4.43 -16.80
CA ASN A 289 20.17 5.20 -17.18
C ASN A 289 21.34 5.04 -16.17
N ALA A 290 21.01 4.83 -14.89
CA ALA A 290 21.98 4.67 -13.81
C ALA A 290 22.55 3.24 -13.70
N GLY A 291 21.97 2.23 -14.35
CA GLY A 291 22.34 0.82 -14.15
C GLY A 291 21.91 0.28 -12.78
N SER A 292 20.77 0.77 -12.28
CA SER A 292 20.17 0.38 -11.01
C SER A 292 19.30 -0.88 -11.12
N PHE A 293 18.84 -1.24 -12.32
CA PHE A 293 17.96 -2.40 -12.55
C PHE A 293 18.66 -3.53 -13.31
N PHE A 294 19.47 -3.19 -14.31
CA PHE A 294 20.19 -4.12 -15.15
C PHE A 294 21.70 -3.97 -14.95
N LYS A 295 22.43 -5.09 -14.98
CA LYS A 295 23.90 -5.05 -14.88
C LYS A 295 24.52 -4.52 -16.18
N LYS A 296 25.26 -3.42 -16.10
CA LYS A 296 26.03 -2.90 -17.24
C LYS A 296 27.18 -3.84 -17.60
N GLY A 297 27.21 -4.33 -18.84
CA GLY A 297 28.32 -5.09 -19.41
C GLY A 297 28.20 -6.62 -19.33
N ASP A 298 27.18 -7.16 -18.66
CA ASP A 298 26.79 -8.57 -18.69
C ASP A 298 25.48 -8.73 -19.46
N MET A 299 25.26 -9.90 -20.09
CA MET A 299 23.94 -10.27 -20.61
C MET A 299 22.96 -10.39 -19.45
N ASP A 300 22.12 -9.36 -19.27
CA ASP A 300 20.99 -9.42 -18.35
C ASP A 300 19.73 -9.87 -19.11
N VAL A 301 18.71 -10.24 -18.36
CA VAL A 301 17.44 -10.71 -18.88
C VAL A 301 16.35 -9.77 -18.40
N ALA A 302 15.43 -9.42 -19.29
CA ALA A 302 14.16 -8.81 -18.96
C ALA A 302 13.03 -9.80 -19.24
N ILE A 303 12.02 -9.81 -18.37
CA ILE A 303 10.80 -10.60 -18.58
C ILE A 303 9.69 -9.65 -19.04
N GLY A 304 9.28 -9.76 -20.30
CA GLY A 304 8.18 -8.98 -20.86
C GLY A 304 6.83 -9.66 -20.64
N LEU A 305 5.92 -8.97 -19.95
CA LEU A 305 4.53 -9.39 -19.74
C LEU A 305 3.58 -8.54 -20.58
N ILE A 306 3.04 -9.14 -21.64
CA ILE A 306 2.31 -8.44 -22.70
C ILE A 306 0.97 -9.15 -22.97
N GLY A 307 -0.05 -8.38 -23.34
CA GLY A 307 -1.29 -8.93 -23.88
C GLY A 307 -1.33 -8.87 -25.40
N TRP A 308 -1.84 -9.91 -26.06
CA TRP A 308 -1.97 -9.89 -27.53
C TRP A 308 -3.07 -8.92 -28.00
N ARG A 309 -4.19 -8.85 -27.27
CA ARG A 309 -5.33 -7.98 -27.62
C ARG A 309 -5.20 -6.57 -27.01
N PRO A 310 -5.63 -5.51 -27.73
CA PRO A 310 -5.75 -4.18 -27.14
C PRO A 310 -6.86 -4.16 -26.08
N GLY A 311 -6.68 -3.33 -25.05
CA GLY A 311 -7.62 -3.21 -23.92
C GLY A 311 -7.00 -3.64 -22.60
N SER A 312 -7.80 -3.64 -21.53
CA SER A 312 -7.40 -4.13 -20.22
C SER A 312 -7.81 -5.60 -20.05
N GLY A 313 -7.04 -6.38 -19.27
CA GLY A 313 -7.41 -7.74 -18.87
C GLY A 313 -6.99 -8.86 -19.82
N PHE A 314 -6.18 -8.59 -20.84
CA PHE A 314 -5.75 -9.59 -21.83
C PHE A 314 -4.25 -9.95 -21.76
N THR A 315 -3.57 -9.66 -20.64
CA THR A 315 -2.16 -10.05 -20.45
C THR A 315 -2.05 -11.57 -20.43
N ASN A 316 -1.31 -12.15 -21.39
CA ASN A 316 -1.25 -13.59 -21.58
C ASN A 316 0.08 -14.11 -22.16
N THR A 317 1.04 -13.24 -22.43
CA THR A 317 2.32 -13.58 -23.05
C THR A 317 3.46 -13.25 -22.11
N VAL A 318 4.37 -14.20 -21.89
CA VAL A 318 5.65 -14.02 -21.20
C VAL A 318 6.76 -14.17 -22.23
N ARG A 319 7.71 -13.22 -22.25
CA ARG A 319 8.91 -13.30 -23.08
C ARG A 319 10.15 -13.07 -22.23
N VAL A 320 11.19 -13.85 -22.49
CA VAL A 320 12.52 -13.66 -21.92
C VAL A 320 13.35 -12.96 -22.99
N VAL A 321 13.87 -11.78 -22.68
CA VAL A 321 14.60 -10.93 -23.64
C VAL A 321 15.96 -10.57 -23.06
N SER A 322 17.02 -10.68 -23.86
CA SER A 322 18.36 -10.24 -23.46
C SER A 322 18.46 -8.72 -23.51
N VAL A 323 19.07 -8.12 -22.49
CA VAL A 323 19.41 -6.70 -22.41
C VAL A 323 20.92 -6.56 -22.64
N TRP A 324 21.32 -5.59 -23.46
CA TRP A 324 22.70 -5.36 -23.90
C TRP A 324 23.13 -3.91 -23.62
#